data_AF-A0A377ZDP0-F1
#
_entry.id   AF-A0A377ZDP0-F1
#
_cell.length_a   1.000
_cell.length_b   1.000
_cell.length_c   1.000
_cell.angle_alpha   90.00
_cell.angle_beta   90.00
_cell.angle_gamma   90.00
#
_symmetry.space_group_name_H-M   'P 1'
#
loop_
_entity.id
_entity.type
_entity.pdbx_description
1 polymer ?
#
loop_
_entity_poly.entity_id
_entity_poly.type
_entity_poly.pdbx_seq_one_letter_code
_entity_poly.pdbx_strand_id
1 'polypeptide(L)'
;MVIFSAMNLWGEVVEAGSEVTAVRKGDRVVIPFVIACGDCFFCRLQQYAACESTNSGQGATLNRKGISPPAALFGYSDLYGGIPGGQAEYVRVPKANTGPFKVPDTLPDEKVLFLSDILPTAWQAVKNAEVKTRQ
;
A
#
# COMPACT_ATOMS: atom_id res chain seq x y z
N MET A 1 9.85 -8.95 -2.66
CA MET A 1 10.26 -7.74 -3.40
C MET A 1 10.91 -6.79 -2.41
N VAL A 2 12.02 -6.20 -2.79
CA VAL A 2 12.75 -5.17 -2.03
C VAL A 2 12.83 -3.93 -2.90
N ILE A 3 12.55 -2.77 -2.30
CA ILE A 3 12.62 -1.45 -2.93
C ILE A 3 13.68 -0.62 -2.20
N PHE A 4 14.48 0.12 -2.97
CA PHE A 4 15.34 1.17 -2.43
C PHE A 4 14.55 2.48 -2.27
N SER A 5 14.65 3.09 -1.09
CA SER A 5 13.64 3.97 -0.51
C SER A 5 13.85 5.46 -0.76
N ALA A 6 12.74 6.19 -0.86
CA ALA A 6 12.58 7.55 -0.35
C ALA A 6 11.44 7.61 0.69
N MET A 7 11.55 8.56 1.63
CA MET A 7 10.82 8.74 2.91
C MET A 7 9.29 8.50 2.95
N ASN A 8 8.58 8.38 1.82
CA ASN A 8 7.12 8.17 1.71
C ASN A 8 6.72 7.05 0.73
N LEU A 9 7.28 5.84 0.88
CA LEU A 9 6.88 4.62 0.13
C LEU A 9 6.87 4.82 -1.41
N TRP A 10 7.84 5.57 -1.90
CA TRP A 10 8.17 5.74 -3.31
C TRP A 10 9.62 5.30 -3.48
N GLY A 11 9.96 4.66 -4.61
CA GLY A 11 11.34 4.25 -4.87
C GLY A 11 11.52 3.39 -6.11
N GLU A 12 12.68 2.76 -6.21
CA GLU A 12 13.04 1.86 -7.31
C GLU A 12 13.06 0.41 -6.83
N VAL A 13 12.50 -0.49 -7.63
CA VAL A 13 12.59 -1.94 -7.38
C VAL A 13 14.03 -2.38 -7.57
N VAL A 14 14.67 -2.86 -6.50
CA VAL A 14 16.04 -3.40 -6.57
C VAL A 14 16.06 -4.91 -6.69
N GLU A 15 15.03 -5.59 -6.17
CA GLU A 15 14.89 -7.04 -6.23
C GLU A 15 13.40 -7.45 -6.26
N ALA A 16 13.05 -8.37 -7.15
CA ALA A 16 11.73 -8.97 -7.25
C ALA A 16 11.82 -10.48 -6.99
N GLY A 17 10.82 -11.03 -6.31
CA GLY A 17 10.72 -12.49 -6.13
C GLY A 17 10.32 -13.15 -7.46
N SER A 18 10.58 -14.45 -7.60
CA SER A 18 10.31 -15.20 -8.84
C SER A 18 8.83 -15.20 -9.27
N GLU A 19 7.91 -15.06 -8.33
CA GLU A 19 6.47 -15.02 -8.58
C GLU A 19 5.93 -13.59 -8.81
N VAL A 20 6.79 -12.57 -8.75
CA VAL A 20 6.41 -11.17 -8.99
C VAL A 20 6.44 -10.91 -10.50
N THR A 21 5.28 -10.54 -11.05
CA THR A 21 5.07 -10.29 -12.49
C THR A 21 4.66 -8.85 -12.79
N ALA A 22 4.12 -8.12 -11.81
CA ALA A 22 3.64 -6.76 -12.03
C ALA A 22 4.77 -5.73 -12.19
N VAL A 23 5.91 -5.97 -11.56
CA VAL A 23 7.06 -5.06 -11.53
C VAL A 23 8.38 -5.85 -11.63
N ARG A 24 9.45 -5.18 -12.06
CA ARG A 24 10.79 -5.76 -12.21
C ARG A 24 11.85 -4.80 -11.71
N LYS A 25 13.08 -5.31 -11.53
CA LYS A 25 14.25 -4.49 -11.16
C LYS A 25 14.38 -3.28 -12.10
N GLY A 26 14.62 -2.09 -11.54
CA GLY A 26 14.71 -0.83 -12.28
C GLY A 26 13.38 -0.09 -12.43
N ASP A 27 12.23 -0.73 -12.15
CA ASP A 27 10.95 -0.03 -12.21
C ASP A 27 10.86 0.99 -11.06
N ARG A 28 10.53 2.23 -11.43
CA ARG A 28 10.11 3.31 -10.54
C ARG A 28 8.69 3.02 -10.05
N VAL A 29 8.45 2.97 -8.74
CA VAL A 29 7.15 2.57 -8.16
C VAL A 29 6.74 3.41 -6.95
N VAL A 30 5.44 3.68 -6.84
CA VAL A 30 4.77 4.13 -5.62
C VAL A 30 4.08 2.95 -4.97
N ILE A 31 4.21 2.83 -3.64
CA ILE A 31 3.60 1.79 -2.83
C ILE A 31 2.55 2.43 -1.93
N PRO A 32 1.27 2.01 -2.01
CA PRO A 32 0.26 2.39 -1.05
C PRO A 32 0.68 1.95 0.36
N PHE A 33 0.34 2.74 1.37
CA PHE A 33 0.59 2.36 2.77
C PHE A 33 -0.17 1.10 3.21
N VAL A 34 -1.25 0.74 2.50
CA VAL A 34 -2.08 -0.46 2.69
C VAL A 34 -1.49 -1.67 1.97
N ILE A 35 -1.31 -2.77 2.71
CA ILE A 35 -0.87 -4.05 2.14
C ILE A 35 -2.11 -4.90 1.83
N ALA A 36 -2.43 -5.07 0.55
CA ALA A 36 -3.57 -5.87 0.10
C ALA A 36 -3.13 -7.11 -0.68
N CYS A 37 -3.90 -8.19 -0.58
CA CYS A 37 -3.56 -9.47 -1.23
C CYS A 37 -4.03 -9.58 -2.68
N GLY A 38 -4.97 -8.74 -3.13
CA GLY A 38 -5.54 -8.78 -4.48
C GLY A 38 -6.75 -9.69 -4.64
N ASP A 39 -6.88 -10.76 -3.83
CA ASP A 39 -7.81 -11.86 -4.17
C ASP A 39 -8.91 -12.16 -3.15
N CYS A 40 -8.84 -11.66 -1.90
CA CYS A 40 -9.89 -11.86 -0.90
C CYS A 40 -11.20 -11.15 -1.28
N PHE A 41 -12.29 -11.42 -0.56
CA PHE A 41 -13.62 -10.85 -0.83
C PHE A 41 -13.56 -9.33 -1.00
N PHE A 42 -12.95 -8.62 -0.05
CA PHE A 42 -12.83 -7.17 -0.09
C PHE A 42 -11.89 -6.67 -1.20
N CYS A 43 -10.79 -7.38 -1.48
CA CYS A 43 -9.88 -6.98 -2.57
C CYS A 43 -10.56 -7.09 -3.94
N ARG A 44 -11.41 -8.10 -4.17
CA ARG A 44 -12.20 -8.23 -5.41
C ARG A 44 -13.23 -7.12 -5.56
N LEU A 45 -13.71 -6.57 -4.44
CA LEU A 45 -14.58 -5.38 -4.41
C LEU A 45 -13.79 -4.05 -4.46
N GLN A 46 -12.47 -4.10 -4.65
CA GLN A 46 -11.57 -2.94 -4.60
C GLN A 46 -11.58 -2.21 -3.26
N GLN A 47 -11.98 -2.88 -2.18
CA GLN A 47 -11.96 -2.40 -0.81
C GLN A 47 -10.67 -2.83 -0.09
N TYR A 48 -9.53 -2.42 -0.64
CA TYR A 48 -8.20 -2.92 -0.24
C TYR A 48 -7.85 -2.70 1.24
N ALA A 49 -8.36 -1.62 1.86
CA ALA A 49 -8.17 -1.34 3.29
C ALA A 49 -8.79 -2.40 4.22
N ALA A 50 -9.78 -3.15 3.73
CA ALA A 50 -10.43 -4.24 4.45
C ALA A 50 -9.86 -5.63 4.06
N CYS A 51 -8.61 -5.70 3.57
CA CYS A 51 -7.99 -6.96 3.22
C CYS A 51 -7.90 -7.91 4.42
N GLU A 52 -8.44 -9.11 4.26
CA GLU A 52 -8.60 -10.09 5.35
C GLU A 52 -7.36 -10.95 5.62
N SER A 53 -6.36 -10.89 4.72
CA SER A 53 -5.29 -11.89 4.68
C SER A 53 -3.89 -11.35 4.97
N THR A 54 -3.75 -10.04 5.13
CA THR A 54 -2.44 -9.40 5.28
C THR A 54 -2.13 -9.03 6.73
N ASN A 55 -3.14 -8.90 7.59
CA ASN A 55 -2.98 -8.67 9.03
C ASN A 55 -3.45 -9.89 9.81
N SER A 56 -2.51 -10.67 10.36
CA SER A 56 -2.80 -11.82 11.22
C SER A 56 -2.27 -11.63 12.66
N GLY A 57 -1.87 -10.40 13.01
CA GLY A 57 -1.17 -10.10 14.27
C GLY A 57 -2.08 -10.07 15.50
N GLN A 58 -1.48 -10.05 16.70
CA GLN A 58 -2.22 -10.07 17.98
C GLN A 58 -3.24 -8.94 18.13
N GLY A 59 -3.04 -7.79 17.47
CA GLY A 59 -4.04 -6.72 17.52
C GLY A 59 -5.27 -6.90 16.63
N ALA A 60 -5.21 -7.79 15.64
CA ALA A 60 -6.41 -8.35 15.04
C ALA A 60 -7.23 -9.11 16.08
N THR A 61 -6.54 -9.89 16.93
CA THR A 61 -7.14 -10.70 18.00
C THR A 61 -7.68 -9.86 19.17
N LEU A 62 -7.11 -8.66 19.41
CA LEU A 62 -7.62 -7.71 20.42
C LEU A 62 -9.01 -7.13 20.07
N ASN A 63 -9.48 -7.31 18.83
CA ASN A 63 -10.85 -7.00 18.49
C ASN A 63 -11.80 -7.99 19.19
N ARG A 64 -12.27 -7.62 20.40
CA ARG A 64 -13.24 -8.39 21.21
C ARG A 64 -14.52 -8.75 20.47
N LYS A 65 -14.79 -8.10 19.32
CA LYS A 65 -15.97 -8.36 18.49
C LYS A 65 -15.79 -9.57 17.55
N GLY A 66 -14.61 -10.19 17.50
CA GLY A 66 -14.34 -11.35 16.62
C GLY A 66 -14.44 -11.01 15.13
N ILE A 67 -14.29 -9.73 14.77
CA ILE A 67 -14.38 -9.26 13.38
C ILE A 67 -13.02 -9.45 12.72
N SER A 68 -13.03 -9.87 11.45
CA SER A 68 -11.83 -9.94 10.60
C SER A 68 -11.03 -8.63 10.69
N PRO A 69 -9.70 -8.72 10.85
CA PRO A 69 -8.87 -7.53 10.88
C PRO A 69 -8.86 -6.80 9.53
N PRO A 70 -8.67 -5.47 9.55
CA PRO A 70 -8.35 -4.72 8.34
C PRO A 70 -6.95 -5.10 7.84
N ALA A 71 -6.63 -4.62 6.65
CA ALA A 71 -5.34 -4.84 5.99
C ALA A 71 -4.15 -4.45 6.89
N ALA A 72 -3.01 -5.12 6.72
CA ALA A 72 -1.77 -4.69 7.36
C ALA A 72 -1.25 -3.39 6.73
N LEU A 73 -0.56 -2.57 7.55
CA LEU A 73 -0.06 -1.26 7.15
C LEU A 73 1.46 -1.18 7.38
N PHE A 74 2.18 -0.54 6.46
CA PHE A 74 3.61 -0.28 6.64
C PHE A 74 3.87 0.76 7.73
N GLY A 75 4.80 0.48 8.65
CA GLY A 75 5.33 1.45 9.61
C GLY A 75 4.31 1.97 10.61
N TYR A 76 3.24 1.20 10.87
CA TYR A 76 2.17 1.57 11.79
C TYR A 76 2.26 0.78 13.11
N SER A 77 1.16 0.64 13.83
CA SER A 77 1.13 -0.09 15.10
C SER A 77 1.15 -1.61 14.92
N ASP A 78 1.53 -2.33 15.99
CA ASP A 78 1.42 -3.80 16.07
C ASP A 78 -0.01 -4.32 15.85
N LEU A 79 -1.01 -3.44 16.00
CA LEU A 79 -2.40 -3.79 15.72
C LEU A 79 -2.69 -3.99 14.22
N TYR A 80 -1.87 -3.39 13.37
CA TYR A 80 -1.96 -3.46 11.91
C TYR A 80 -0.83 -4.32 11.31
N GLY A 81 -0.42 -5.35 12.04
CA GLY A 81 0.52 -6.37 11.59
C GLY A 81 1.98 -6.11 11.95
N GLY A 82 2.31 -4.95 12.56
CA GLY A 82 3.68 -4.64 13.00
C GLY A 82 4.71 -4.65 11.86
N ILE A 83 4.28 -4.24 10.65
CA ILE A 83 5.13 -4.30 9.47
C ILE A 83 6.12 -3.12 9.49
N PRO A 84 7.44 -3.35 9.28
CA PRO A 84 8.41 -2.27 9.18
C PRO A 84 8.04 -1.24 8.12
N GLY A 85 8.27 0.05 8.43
CA GLY A 85 7.92 1.17 7.56
C GLY A 85 8.94 1.46 6.45
N GLY A 86 8.60 2.44 5.61
CA GLY A 86 9.45 2.90 4.50
C GLY A 86 10.47 3.98 4.85
N GLN A 87 10.52 4.48 6.09
CA GLN A 87 11.55 5.45 6.54
C GLN A 87 12.88 4.73 6.81
N ALA A 88 13.45 4.13 5.77
CA ALA A 88 14.66 3.32 5.77
C ALA A 88 15.36 3.46 4.40
N GLU A 89 16.51 2.85 4.19
CA GLU A 89 17.15 2.76 2.85
C GLU A 89 16.49 1.69 1.97
N TYR A 90 15.95 0.64 2.59
CA TYR A 90 15.26 -0.44 1.89
C TYR A 90 13.96 -0.80 2.61
N VAL A 91 12.95 -1.17 1.84
CA VAL A 91 11.68 -1.69 2.35
C VAL A 91 11.33 -3.00 1.65
N ARG A 92 10.94 -4.01 2.43
CA ARG A 92 10.37 -5.25 1.89
C ARG A 92 8.89 -5.04 1.64
N VAL A 93 8.47 -5.21 0.39
CA VAL A 93 7.06 -5.09 0.00
C VAL A 93 6.47 -6.47 -0.29
N PRO A 94 5.60 -7.00 0.60
CA PRO A 94 4.82 -8.21 0.33
C PRO A 94 3.71 -7.93 -0.71
N LYS A 95 3.16 -8.99 -1.30
CA LYS A 95 2.05 -8.91 -2.28
C LYS A 95 2.32 -7.92 -3.42
N ALA A 96 3.54 -7.98 -3.95
CA ALA A 96 4.07 -7.05 -4.95
C ALA A 96 3.38 -7.09 -6.33
N ASN A 97 2.46 -8.02 -6.56
CA ASN A 97 1.62 -8.03 -7.76
C ASN A 97 0.37 -7.14 -7.63
N THR A 98 0.07 -6.61 -6.44
CA THR A 98 -1.15 -5.84 -6.16
C THR A 98 -0.86 -4.38 -5.79
N GLY A 99 0.04 -4.17 -4.82
CA GLY A 99 0.27 -2.83 -4.25
C GLY A 99 1.12 -1.90 -5.12
N PRO A 100 2.27 -2.33 -5.67
CA PRO A 100 3.17 -1.45 -6.40
C PRO A 100 2.58 -0.90 -7.69
N PHE A 101 2.56 0.43 -7.82
CA PHE A 101 2.15 1.13 -9.04
C PHE A 101 3.37 1.73 -9.72
N LYS A 102 3.60 1.36 -10.99
CA LYS A 102 4.70 1.93 -11.78
C LYS A 102 4.48 3.42 -12.00
N VAL A 103 5.53 4.20 -11.80
CA VAL A 103 5.56 5.63 -12.08
C VAL A 103 6.10 5.83 -13.49
N PRO A 104 5.36 6.51 -14.38
CA PRO A 104 5.87 6.91 -15.69
C PRO A 104 7.11 7.80 -15.59
N ASP A 105 8.04 7.66 -16.53
CA ASP A 105 9.27 8.47 -16.60
C ASP A 105 9.01 9.96 -16.77
N THR A 106 7.82 10.32 -17.25
CA THR A 106 7.40 11.72 -17.45
C THR A 106 7.01 12.44 -16.16
N LEU A 107 6.84 11.73 -15.03
CA LEU A 107 6.45 12.32 -13.76
C LEU A 107 7.67 12.58 -12.85
N PRO A 108 7.86 13.83 -12.39
CA PRO A 108 8.87 14.16 -11.38
C PRO A 108 8.58 13.49 -10.03
N ASP A 109 9.65 13.11 -9.33
CA ASP A 109 9.59 12.42 -8.02
C ASP A 109 8.76 13.18 -6.98
N GLU A 110 8.92 14.49 -6.91
CA GLU A 110 8.19 15.38 -5.98
C GLU A 110 6.67 15.30 -6.14
N LYS A 111 6.18 14.98 -7.34
CA LYS A 111 4.74 14.87 -7.62
C LYS A 111 4.18 13.50 -7.25
N VAL A 112 5.02 12.46 -7.27
CA VAL A 112 4.60 11.10 -6.91
C VAL A 112 4.68 10.83 -5.42
N LEU A 113 5.44 11.65 -4.67
CA LEU A 113 5.63 11.53 -3.23
C LEU A 113 4.32 11.43 -2.44
N PHE A 114 3.26 12.10 -2.90
CA PHE A 114 1.98 12.16 -2.22
C PHE A 114 1.01 11.03 -2.60
N LEU A 115 1.33 10.24 -3.64
CA LEU A 115 0.47 9.21 -4.20
C LEU A 115 0.43 7.92 -3.36
N SER A 116 1.30 7.76 -2.37
CA SER A 116 1.32 6.58 -1.49
C SER A 116 0.24 6.61 -0.39
N ASP A 117 -0.22 7.81 -0.01
CA ASP A 117 -1.22 7.98 1.06
C ASP A 117 -2.04 9.27 0.88
N ILE A 118 -1.48 10.43 1.20
CA ILE A 118 -2.30 11.61 1.54
C ILE A 118 -3.16 12.11 0.38
N LEU A 119 -2.66 12.04 -0.86
CA LEU A 119 -3.41 12.49 -2.03
C LEU A 119 -4.55 11.51 -2.37
N PRO A 120 -4.32 10.19 -2.50
CA PRO A 120 -5.41 9.21 -2.62
C PRO A 120 -6.41 9.26 -1.47
N THR A 121 -5.95 9.44 -0.23
CA THR A 121 -6.81 9.52 0.96
C THR A 121 -7.74 10.74 0.88
N ALA A 122 -7.20 11.92 0.56
CA ALA A 122 -8.00 13.13 0.35
C ALA A 122 -8.97 12.96 -0.82
N TRP A 123 -8.50 12.39 -1.93
CA TRP A 123 -9.34 12.14 -3.10
C TRP A 123 -10.48 11.18 -2.80
N GLN A 124 -10.24 10.11 -2.04
CA GLN A 124 -11.26 9.17 -1.61
C GLN A 124 -12.33 9.86 -0.77
N ALA A 125 -11.94 10.77 0.13
CA ALA A 125 -12.88 11.56 0.92
C ALA A 125 -13.76 12.46 0.03
N VAL A 126 -13.16 13.17 -0.94
CA VAL A 126 -13.88 13.99 -1.92
C VAL A 126 -14.90 13.16 -2.71
N LYS A 127 -14.50 11.97 -3.18
CA LYS A 127 -15.40 11.06 -3.90
C LYS A 127 -16.55 10.55 -3.03
N ASN A 128 -16.25 10.12 -1.81
CA ASN A 128 -17.26 9.60 -0.88
C ASN A 128 -18.24 10.67 -0.41
N ALA A 129 -17.80 11.93 -0.34
CA ALA A 129 -18.65 13.07 -0.02
C ALA A 129 -19.40 13.63 -1.26
N GLU A 130 -19.25 13.01 -2.43
CA GLU A 130 -19.87 13.40 -3.69
C GLU A 130 -19.67 14.88 -4.05
N VAL A 131 -18.49 15.42 -3.72
CA VAL A 131 -18.17 16.83 -3.96
C VAL A 131 -18.21 17.11 -5.46
N LYS A 132 -18.99 18.12 -5.87
CA LYS A 132 -19.13 18.56 -7.26
C LYS A 132 -18.33 19.83 -7.50
N THR A 133 -17.81 19.98 -8.72
CA THR A 133 -17.28 21.27 -9.18
C THR A 133 -18.40 22.29 -9.14
N ARG A 134 -18.12 23.49 -8.62
CA ARG A 134 -19.01 24.64 -8.80
C ARG A 134 -19.14 24.87 -10.31
N GLN A 135 -20.36 24.77 -10.83
CA GLN A 135 -20.70 25.25 -12.16
C GLN A 135 -20.58 26.78 -12.20
#